data_AF-A0A846GD57-F1
#
_entry.id   AF-A0A846GD57-F1
#
_cell.length_a   1.000
_cell.length_b   1.000
_cell.length_c   1.000
_cell.angle_alpha   90.00
_cell.angle_beta   90.00
_cell.angle_gamma   90.00
#
_symmetry.space_group_name_H-M   'P 1'
#
loop_
_entity.id
_entity.type
_entity.pdbx_description
1 polymer ?
#
loop_
_entity_poly.entity_id
_entity_poly.type
_entity_poly.pdbx_seq_one_letter_code
_entity_poly.pdbx_strand_id
1 'polypeptide(L)'
;MKQANCLGLYTATFTIFLYIEDFDEFSKIKEQNMPKDFEEMKHIKENVFKVALGKILSESIPKDWGGETSDFITSHLHYQGRRLRAAFLLKGPAKFNPMTFKHLGKNGDQIVRLAKEPADVLIVQHCHDITSSVIETLKVFATQPSNPRYYCFLDGRESLRLLEAYDLKKWALDESKKG
;
A
#
# COMPACT_ATOMS: atom_id res chain seq x y z
N MET A 1 -9.01 -37.02 41.90
CA MET A 1 -8.40 -36.79 40.57
C MET A 1 -8.92 -35.47 40.03
N LYS A 2 -8.06 -34.46 39.86
CA LYS A 2 -8.41 -33.21 39.17
C LYS A 2 -8.12 -33.41 37.69
N GLN A 3 -9.14 -33.36 36.83
CA GLN A 3 -8.93 -33.15 35.39
C GLN A 3 -9.09 -31.65 35.13
N ALA A 4 -7.98 -31.05 34.70
CA ALA A 4 -7.94 -29.72 34.13
C ALA A 4 -8.51 -29.79 32.72
N ASN A 5 -9.58 -29.04 32.44
CA ASN A 5 -10.02 -28.82 31.06
C ASN A 5 -9.26 -27.63 30.48
N CYS A 6 -8.52 -27.98 29.44
CA CYS A 6 -7.65 -27.18 28.61
C CYS A 6 -8.40 -25.95 28.03
N LEU A 7 -7.73 -24.81 28.06
CA LEU A 7 -8.14 -23.56 27.42
C LEU A 7 -8.47 -23.80 25.94
N GLY A 8 -9.65 -23.36 25.53
CA GLY A 8 -10.00 -23.23 24.12
C GLY A 8 -9.09 -22.20 23.46
N LEU A 9 -8.07 -22.67 22.76
CA LEU A 9 -7.32 -21.87 21.80
C LEU A 9 -8.28 -21.53 20.66
N TYR A 10 -8.85 -20.33 20.72
CA TYR A 10 -9.44 -19.70 19.54
C TYR A 10 -8.34 -19.63 18.47
N THR A 11 -8.48 -20.42 17.42
CA THR A 11 -7.67 -20.26 16.22
C THR A 11 -8.08 -18.94 15.59
N ALA A 12 -7.44 -17.85 16.00
CA ALA A 12 -7.49 -16.60 15.27
C ALA A 12 -6.94 -16.90 13.88
N THR A 13 -7.79 -16.89 12.87
CA THR A 13 -7.38 -16.88 11.47
C THR A 13 -6.50 -15.65 11.30
N PHE A 14 -5.19 -15.88 11.16
CA PHE A 14 -4.22 -14.80 10.99
C PHE A 14 -4.37 -14.29 9.55
N THR A 15 -5.21 -13.29 9.35
CA THR A 15 -5.33 -12.62 8.05
C THR A 15 -4.10 -11.73 7.88
N ILE A 16 -3.23 -12.11 6.96
CA ILE A 16 -2.05 -11.33 6.58
C ILE A 16 -2.35 -10.30 5.48
N PHE A 17 -3.50 -10.42 4.81
CA PHE A 17 -3.99 -9.40 3.90
C PHE A 17 -4.76 -8.35 4.68
N LEU A 18 -4.36 -7.09 4.53
CA LEU A 18 -5.04 -5.95 5.14
C LEU A 18 -5.55 -5.02 4.04
N TYR A 19 -6.73 -4.47 4.27
CA TYR A 19 -7.22 -3.33 3.50
C TYR A 19 -6.58 -2.05 4.03
N ILE A 20 -6.53 -1.02 3.19
CA ILE A 20 -5.92 0.24 3.59
C ILE A 20 -6.64 0.85 4.80
N GLU A 21 -7.96 0.70 4.87
CA GLU A 21 -8.78 1.19 5.99
C GLU A 21 -8.63 0.41 7.30
N ASP A 22 -7.88 -0.71 7.31
CA ASP A 22 -7.57 -1.43 8.54
C ASP A 22 -6.50 -0.71 9.38
N PHE A 23 -5.75 0.21 8.77
CA PHE A 23 -4.75 1.01 9.47
C PHE A 23 -5.35 2.30 10.03
N ASP A 24 -4.95 2.66 11.25
CA ASP A 24 -5.55 3.78 11.99
C ASP A 24 -5.38 5.11 11.25
N GLU A 25 -4.20 5.33 10.65
CA GLU A 25 -3.86 6.54 9.87
C GLU A 25 -4.68 6.68 8.59
N PHE A 26 -5.36 5.63 8.16
CA PHE A 26 -6.16 5.57 6.93
C PHE A 26 -7.65 5.32 7.22
N SER A 27 -8.05 5.30 8.48
CA SER A 27 -9.41 4.96 8.93
C SER A 27 -10.53 5.82 8.32
N LYS A 28 -10.27 7.09 7.97
CA LYS A 28 -11.25 7.98 7.31
C LYS A 28 -11.79 7.45 5.98
N ILE A 29 -11.06 6.54 5.32
CA ILE A 29 -11.51 5.88 4.08
C ILE A 29 -12.85 5.16 4.27
N LYS A 30 -13.14 4.68 5.49
CA LYS A 30 -14.42 4.03 5.82
C LYS A 30 -15.63 4.95 5.64
N GLU A 31 -15.42 6.26 5.70
CA GLU A 31 -16.47 7.27 5.51
C GLU A 31 -16.73 7.55 4.02
N GLN A 32 -15.83 7.13 3.13
CA GLN A 32 -15.96 7.30 1.69
C GLN A 32 -16.46 6.04 1.00
N ASN A 33 -17.41 6.23 0.08
CA ASN A 33 -17.84 5.18 -0.82
C ASN A 33 -16.72 4.84 -1.81
N MET A 34 -16.72 3.60 -2.28
CA MET A 34 -15.83 3.21 -3.37
C MET A 34 -16.16 4.00 -4.65
N PRO A 35 -15.18 4.67 -5.28
CA PRO A 35 -15.39 5.32 -6.57
C PRO A 35 -15.89 4.34 -7.63
N LYS A 36 -16.70 4.83 -8.59
CA LYS A 36 -17.23 3.99 -9.68
C LYS A 36 -16.16 3.59 -10.69
N ASP A 37 -15.20 4.48 -10.91
CA ASP A 37 -14.05 4.32 -11.79
C ASP A 37 -12.82 4.97 -11.13
N PHE A 38 -11.70 4.99 -11.86
CA PHE A 38 -10.44 5.55 -11.43
C PHE A 38 -9.84 6.47 -12.51
N GLU A 39 -10.68 7.05 -13.36
CA GLU A 39 -10.23 7.85 -14.52
C GLU A 39 -9.42 9.08 -14.10
N GLU A 40 -9.73 9.69 -12.95
CA GLU A 40 -8.97 10.83 -12.43
C GLU A 40 -7.51 10.46 -12.08
N MET A 41 -7.26 9.19 -11.73
CA MET A 41 -5.90 8.73 -11.39
C MET A 41 -4.94 8.77 -12.58
N LYS A 42 -5.43 8.79 -13.83
CA LYS A 42 -4.57 8.97 -15.02
C LYS A 42 -3.84 10.31 -15.04
N HIS A 43 -4.32 11.27 -14.26
CA HIS A 43 -3.77 12.62 -14.18
C HIS A 43 -2.94 12.84 -12.92
N ILE A 44 -2.86 11.87 -12.01
CA ILE A 44 -2.15 12.00 -10.74
C ILE A 44 -0.80 11.32 -10.85
N LYS A 45 0.29 12.10 -10.78
CA LYS A 45 1.65 11.58 -10.88
C LYS A 45 2.04 10.76 -9.64
N GLU A 46 2.96 9.80 -9.83
CA GLU A 46 3.51 8.94 -8.76
C GLU A 46 4.08 9.76 -7.60
N ASN A 47 4.89 10.78 -7.91
CA ASN A 47 5.49 11.64 -6.90
C ASN A 47 4.46 12.48 -6.15
N VAL A 48 3.38 12.91 -6.82
CA VAL A 48 2.29 13.66 -6.17
C VAL A 48 1.50 12.76 -5.23
N PHE A 49 1.23 11.51 -5.63
CA PHE A 49 0.62 10.52 -4.74
C PHE A 49 1.53 10.22 -3.53
N LYS A 50 2.85 10.05 -3.76
CA LYS A 50 3.84 9.91 -2.68
C LYS A 50 3.78 11.09 -1.69
N VAL A 51 3.69 12.33 -2.19
CA VAL A 51 3.52 13.52 -1.35
C VAL A 51 2.16 13.53 -0.63
N ALA A 52 1.09 13.05 -1.25
CA ALA A 52 -0.20 12.90 -0.59
C ALA A 52 -0.11 11.94 0.61
N LEU A 53 0.57 10.80 0.47
CA LEU A 53 0.83 9.88 1.57
C LEU A 53 1.60 10.56 2.72
N GLY A 54 2.65 11.32 2.39
CA GLY A 54 3.39 12.10 3.39
C GLY A 54 2.51 13.09 4.15
N LYS A 55 1.57 13.76 3.45
CA LYS A 55 0.59 14.66 4.09
C LYS A 55 -0.34 13.91 5.04
N ILE A 56 -0.85 12.75 4.64
CA ILE A 56 -1.76 11.94 5.47
C ILE A 56 -1.04 11.42 6.71
N LEU A 57 0.18 10.91 6.55
CA LEU A 57 1.00 10.35 7.63
C LEU A 57 1.73 11.43 8.45
N SER A 58 1.61 12.70 8.09
CA SER A 58 2.37 13.81 8.70
C SER A 58 3.89 13.58 8.66
N GLU A 59 4.40 13.02 7.55
CA GLU A 59 5.80 12.70 7.33
C GLU A 59 6.42 13.51 6.19
N SER A 60 7.70 13.86 6.35
CA SER A 60 8.49 14.44 5.27
C SER A 60 8.83 13.38 4.23
N ILE A 61 8.62 13.68 2.96
CA ILE A 61 9.02 12.80 1.87
C ILE A 61 10.53 12.93 1.62
N PRO A 62 11.32 11.85 1.80
CA PRO A 62 12.74 11.88 1.47
C PRO A 62 12.92 12.08 -0.04
N LYS A 63 14.02 12.75 -0.41
CA LYS A 63 14.39 12.95 -1.82
C LYS A 63 14.86 11.62 -2.41
N ASP A 64 14.31 11.25 -3.56
CA ASP A 64 14.68 10.03 -4.29
C ASP A 64 16.20 9.97 -4.52
N TRP A 65 16.82 8.85 -4.14
CA TRP A 65 18.22 8.56 -4.45
C TRP A 65 18.38 7.15 -5.03
N GLY A 66 19.43 6.93 -5.82
CA GLY A 66 19.55 5.76 -6.72
C GLY A 66 19.61 4.37 -6.07
N GLY A 67 19.59 4.26 -4.74
CA GLY A 67 19.61 3.00 -4.00
C GLY A 67 18.31 2.64 -3.26
N GLU A 68 17.23 3.39 -3.43
CA GLU A 68 15.96 3.15 -2.71
C GLU A 68 15.34 1.78 -3.03
N THR A 69 15.13 0.91 -2.04
CA THR A 69 14.53 -0.41 -2.25
C THR A 69 12.99 -0.40 -2.29
N SER A 70 12.38 0.72 -1.92
CA SER A 70 10.95 1.01 -1.99
C SER A 70 10.72 2.50 -2.23
N ASP A 71 9.55 2.87 -2.73
CA ASP A 71 9.23 4.25 -3.11
C ASP A 71 8.90 5.11 -1.87
N PHE A 72 8.44 4.52 -0.77
CA PHE A 72 8.20 5.22 0.50
C PHE A 72 8.25 4.26 1.69
N ILE A 73 8.83 4.69 2.82
CA ILE A 73 8.90 3.91 4.06
C ILE A 73 8.40 4.77 5.21
N THR A 74 7.57 4.18 6.07
CA THR A 74 7.11 4.79 7.31
C THR A 74 7.29 3.80 8.47
N SER A 75 7.42 4.34 9.68
CA SER A 75 7.32 3.56 10.91
C SER A 75 6.10 3.91 11.75
N HIS A 76 5.22 4.80 11.28
CA HIS A 76 4.12 5.38 12.07
C HIS A 76 2.76 4.78 11.78
N LEU A 77 2.71 3.63 11.12
CA LEU A 77 1.47 2.97 10.75
C LEU A 77 0.97 2.09 11.91
N HIS A 78 -0.30 2.14 12.27
CA HIS A 78 -0.87 1.36 13.37
C HIS A 78 -1.95 0.39 12.88
N TYR A 79 -1.91 -0.84 13.39
CA TYR A 79 -2.92 -1.86 13.17
C TYR A 79 -3.19 -2.57 14.51
N GLN A 80 -4.46 -2.58 14.93
CA GLN A 80 -4.89 -3.21 16.20
C GLN A 80 -4.07 -2.73 17.41
N GLY A 81 -3.76 -1.44 17.47
CA GLY A 81 -2.98 -0.83 18.56
C GLY A 81 -1.48 -1.14 18.54
N ARG A 82 -0.98 -1.88 17.55
CA ARG A 82 0.46 -2.11 17.34
C ARG A 82 0.99 -1.18 16.24
N ARG A 83 2.08 -0.49 16.55
CA ARG A 83 2.89 0.27 15.59
C ARG A 83 3.67 -0.68 14.68
N LEU A 84 3.63 -0.43 13.37
CA LEU A 84 4.20 -1.23 12.30
C LEU A 84 5.06 -0.37 11.36
N ARG A 85 6.09 -0.98 10.79
CA ARG A 85 6.84 -0.41 9.68
C ARG A 85 6.19 -0.83 8.36
N ALA A 86 5.94 0.14 7.48
CA ALA A 86 5.39 -0.14 6.16
C ALA A 86 6.37 0.32 5.08
N ALA A 87 6.49 -0.49 4.02
CA ALA A 87 7.18 -0.12 2.80
C ALA A 87 6.20 -0.12 1.63
N PHE A 88 6.30 0.89 0.79
CA PHE A 88 5.41 1.14 -0.34
C PHE A 88 6.16 1.02 -1.65
N LEU A 89 5.55 0.33 -2.61
CA LEU A 89 5.86 0.45 -4.03
C LEU A 89 4.71 1.21 -4.67
N LEU A 90 5.00 2.38 -5.23
CA LEU A 90 4.05 3.30 -5.83
C LEU A 90 4.28 3.31 -7.33
N LYS A 91 3.22 3.23 -8.14
CA LYS A 91 3.36 3.38 -9.60
C LYS A 91 2.28 4.27 -10.17
N GLY A 92 2.73 5.37 -10.76
CA GLY A 92 1.87 6.35 -11.43
C GLY A 92 1.52 6.00 -12.88
N PRO A 93 0.88 6.94 -13.60
CA PRO A 93 0.19 6.68 -14.87
C PRO A 93 1.08 6.72 -16.11
N ALA A 94 2.40 6.53 -15.99
CA ALA A 94 3.35 6.61 -17.12
C ALA A 94 2.85 5.88 -18.37
N LYS A 95 2.17 4.74 -18.16
CA LYS A 95 1.15 4.22 -19.07
C LYS A 95 -0.09 3.87 -18.24
N PHE A 96 -1.22 4.48 -18.54
CA PHE A 96 -2.48 4.21 -17.84
C PHE A 96 -3.09 2.89 -18.36
N ASN A 97 -2.67 1.77 -17.78
CA ASN A 97 -3.15 0.42 -18.05
C ASN A 97 -2.91 -0.46 -16.81
N PRO A 98 -3.45 -1.69 -16.74
CA PRO A 98 -3.27 -2.55 -15.58
C PRO A 98 -1.80 -2.85 -15.21
N MET A 99 -1.48 -2.83 -13.92
CA MET A 99 -0.13 -3.11 -13.42
C MET A 99 0.25 -4.57 -13.67
N THR A 100 1.11 -4.76 -14.66
CA THR A 100 1.90 -5.98 -14.87
C THR A 100 3.36 -5.80 -14.38
N PHE A 101 4.14 -6.88 -14.31
CA PHE A 101 5.58 -6.83 -14.00
C PHE A 101 6.40 -5.88 -14.86
N LYS A 102 5.93 -5.53 -16.08
CA LYS A 102 6.61 -4.56 -16.95
C LYS A 102 6.70 -3.17 -16.33
N HIS A 103 5.81 -2.85 -15.39
CA HIS A 103 5.84 -1.59 -14.63
C HIS A 103 6.80 -1.64 -13.44
N LEU A 104 7.19 -2.83 -13.00
CA LEU A 104 7.96 -3.07 -11.79
C LEU A 104 9.47 -3.18 -12.09
N GLY A 105 9.93 -2.38 -13.05
CA GLY A 105 11.29 -2.41 -13.60
C GLY A 105 11.49 -3.44 -14.72
N LYS A 106 12.64 -3.37 -15.41
CA LYS A 106 12.93 -4.15 -16.63
C LYS A 106 12.76 -5.66 -16.43
N ASN A 107 13.02 -6.14 -15.21
CA ASN A 107 12.95 -7.55 -14.83
C ASN A 107 11.97 -7.80 -13.66
N GLY A 108 11.04 -6.87 -13.37
CA GLY A 108 10.21 -6.98 -12.17
C GLY A 108 11.01 -6.85 -10.88
N ASP A 109 12.16 -6.18 -10.91
CA ASP A 109 13.09 -6.09 -9.78
C ASP A 109 12.52 -5.27 -8.62
N GLN A 110 11.59 -4.34 -8.87
CA GLN A 110 11.04 -3.47 -7.83
C GLN A 110 10.21 -4.23 -6.79
N ILE A 111 9.40 -5.22 -7.18
CA ILE A 111 8.63 -6.02 -6.20
C ILE A 111 9.55 -6.92 -5.36
N VAL A 112 10.67 -7.38 -5.93
CA VAL A 112 11.70 -8.13 -5.19
C VAL A 112 12.43 -7.21 -4.21
N ARG A 113 12.70 -5.96 -4.59
CA ARG A 113 13.30 -4.95 -3.70
C ARG A 113 12.37 -4.59 -2.55
N LEU A 114 11.08 -4.35 -2.83
CA LEU A 114 10.05 -4.18 -1.81
C LEU A 114 10.03 -5.37 -0.84
N ALA A 115 10.08 -6.60 -1.35
CA ALA A 115 10.07 -7.80 -0.52
C ALA A 115 11.32 -7.95 0.39
N LYS A 116 12.41 -7.24 0.10
CA LYS A 116 13.64 -7.22 0.93
C LYS A 116 13.63 -6.12 1.99
N GLU A 117 12.66 -5.21 1.95
CA GLU A 117 12.54 -4.16 2.97
C GLU A 117 12.31 -4.78 4.35
N PRO A 118 13.00 -4.29 5.40
CA PRO A 118 12.75 -4.67 6.78
C PRO A 118 11.48 -3.99 7.31
N ALA A 119 10.35 -4.26 6.66
CA ALA A 119 9.02 -3.75 6.98
C ALA A 119 8.09 -4.87 7.45
N ASP A 120 7.17 -4.55 8.36
CA ASP A 120 6.10 -5.44 8.83
C ASP A 120 4.94 -5.52 7.83
N VAL A 121 4.75 -4.47 7.01
CA VAL A 121 3.70 -4.37 5.99
C VAL A 121 4.30 -4.02 4.63
N LEU A 122 3.96 -4.78 3.60
CA LEU A 122 4.31 -4.48 2.21
C LEU A 122 3.08 -3.94 1.47
N ILE A 123 3.19 -2.74 0.89
CA ILE A 123 2.07 -2.07 0.25
C ILE A 123 2.40 -1.82 -1.22
N VAL A 124 1.53 -2.25 -2.12
CA VAL A 124 1.65 -1.96 -3.56
C VAL A 124 0.49 -1.06 -3.97
N GLN A 125 0.83 0.07 -4.56
CA GLN A 125 -0.12 1.04 -5.08
C GLN A 125 0.03 1.21 -6.59
N HIS A 126 -1.09 1.33 -7.29
CA HIS A 126 -1.15 1.70 -8.69
C HIS A 126 -2.32 2.64 -9.01
N CYS A 127 -2.17 3.44 -10.07
CA CYS A 127 -3.23 4.31 -10.58
C CYS A 127 -4.34 3.57 -11.37
N HIS A 128 -4.18 2.27 -11.63
CA HIS A 128 -5.10 1.40 -12.37
C HIS A 128 -5.23 0.07 -11.61
N ASP A 129 -6.07 -0.85 -12.09
CA ASP A 129 -6.10 -2.25 -11.66
C ASP A 129 -4.71 -2.88 -11.50
N ILE A 130 -4.57 -3.75 -10.50
CA ILE A 130 -3.37 -4.55 -10.27
C ILE A 130 -3.66 -5.98 -10.71
N THR A 131 -2.84 -6.52 -11.61
CA THR A 131 -3.06 -7.87 -12.14
C THR A 131 -2.83 -8.98 -11.10
N SER A 132 -3.52 -10.11 -11.26
CA SER A 132 -3.42 -11.27 -10.37
C SER A 132 -1.99 -11.76 -10.17
N SER A 133 -1.14 -11.70 -11.20
CA SER A 133 0.24 -12.17 -11.11
C SER A 133 1.11 -11.33 -10.17
N VAL A 134 0.86 -10.01 -10.12
CA VAL A 134 1.50 -9.10 -9.15
C VAL A 134 0.96 -9.39 -7.74
N ILE A 135 -0.35 -9.59 -7.62
CA ILE A 135 -1.02 -9.89 -6.34
C ILE A 135 -0.48 -11.19 -5.73
N GLU A 136 -0.47 -12.27 -6.51
CA GLU A 136 0.02 -13.58 -6.10
C GLU A 136 1.49 -13.52 -5.68
N THR A 137 2.30 -12.75 -6.40
CA THR A 137 3.73 -12.64 -6.11
C THR A 137 4.00 -11.91 -4.80
N LEU A 138 3.32 -10.78 -4.55
CA LEU A 138 3.47 -10.09 -3.26
C LEU A 138 2.97 -10.97 -2.11
N LYS A 139 1.85 -11.68 -2.30
CA LYS A 139 1.33 -12.64 -1.32
C LYS A 139 2.38 -13.69 -0.99
N VAL A 140 3.01 -14.31 -1.99
CA VAL A 140 4.08 -15.29 -1.77
C VAL A 140 5.22 -14.68 -0.93
N PHE A 141 5.68 -13.47 -1.25
CA PHE A 141 6.72 -12.80 -0.48
C PHE A 141 6.32 -12.45 0.96
N ALA A 142 5.06 -12.06 1.19
CA ALA A 142 4.54 -11.73 2.50
C ALA A 142 4.29 -12.98 3.36
N THR A 143 3.95 -14.12 2.75
CA THR A 143 3.65 -15.40 3.42
C THR A 143 4.86 -16.26 3.75
N GLN A 144 6.08 -15.81 3.49
CA GLN A 144 7.27 -16.64 3.70
C GLN A 144 7.37 -17.10 5.16
N PRO A 145 7.50 -18.42 5.45
CA PRO A 145 7.46 -18.94 6.82
C PRO A 145 8.52 -18.35 7.76
N SER A 146 9.67 -17.95 7.21
CA SER A 146 10.76 -17.34 7.97
C SER A 146 10.52 -15.87 8.34
N ASN A 147 9.59 -15.19 7.66
CA ASN A 147 9.31 -13.77 7.85
C ASN A 147 7.89 -13.41 7.39
N PRO A 148 6.85 -13.89 8.10
CA PRO A 148 5.46 -13.56 7.77
C PRO A 148 5.21 -12.07 8.00
N ARG A 149 4.62 -11.41 7.00
CA ARG A 149 4.34 -9.98 6.97
C ARG A 149 2.92 -9.72 6.50
N TYR A 150 2.39 -8.56 6.85
CA TYR A 150 1.15 -8.09 6.26
C TYR A 150 1.39 -7.60 4.84
N TYR A 151 0.35 -7.63 4.01
CA TYR A 151 0.37 -7.00 2.70
C TYR A 151 -0.95 -6.29 2.39
N CYS A 152 -0.86 -5.21 1.61
CA CYS A 152 -1.98 -4.38 1.22
C CYS A 152 -1.83 -3.94 -0.25
N PHE A 153 -2.96 -3.76 -0.92
CA PHE A 153 -3.00 -3.24 -2.29
C PHE A 153 -3.88 -2.00 -2.35
N LEU A 154 -3.44 -1.01 -3.13
CA LEU A 154 -4.27 0.11 -3.54
C LEU A 154 -4.29 0.16 -5.06
N ASP A 155 -5.35 -0.33 -5.69
CA ASP A 155 -5.57 -0.11 -7.12
C ASP A 155 -6.00 1.34 -7.39
N GLY A 156 -6.37 1.66 -8.64
CA GLY A 156 -6.80 3.00 -9.00
C GLY A 156 -8.00 3.50 -8.19
N ARG A 157 -8.95 2.64 -7.83
CA ARG A 157 -10.16 3.02 -7.09
C ARG A 157 -9.83 3.27 -5.62
N GLU A 158 -9.05 2.39 -5.01
CA GLU A 158 -8.58 2.57 -3.62
C GLU A 158 -7.69 3.81 -3.49
N SER A 159 -6.80 4.03 -4.48
CA SER A 159 -5.95 5.22 -4.52
C SER A 159 -6.78 6.50 -4.62
N LEU A 160 -7.81 6.51 -5.46
CA LEU A 160 -8.72 7.66 -5.59
C LEU A 160 -9.54 7.86 -4.32
N ARG A 161 -10.09 6.79 -3.76
CA ARG A 161 -10.85 6.79 -2.50
C ARG A 161 -10.03 7.36 -1.34
N LEU A 162 -8.76 6.98 -1.24
CA LEU A 162 -7.82 7.53 -0.26
C LEU A 162 -7.67 9.05 -0.42
N LEU A 163 -7.46 9.54 -1.65
CA LEU A 163 -7.32 10.97 -1.89
C LEU A 163 -8.62 11.75 -1.60
N GLU A 164 -9.78 11.16 -1.87
CA GLU A 164 -11.08 11.74 -1.55
C GLU A 164 -11.32 11.80 -0.03
N ALA A 165 -10.98 10.73 0.70
CA ALA A 165 -11.18 10.64 2.15
C ALA A 165 -10.38 11.67 2.96
N TYR A 166 -9.29 12.18 2.37
CA TYR A 166 -8.40 13.16 3.01
C TYR A 166 -8.46 14.55 2.35
N ASP A 167 -9.45 14.82 1.50
CA ASP A 167 -9.61 16.09 0.77
C ASP A 167 -8.38 16.48 -0.08
N LEU A 168 -7.60 15.50 -0.53
CA LEU A 168 -6.37 15.69 -1.29
C LEU A 168 -6.54 15.56 -2.80
N LYS A 169 -7.68 15.03 -3.28
CA LYS A 169 -7.91 14.80 -4.72
C LYS A 169 -7.68 16.06 -5.57
N LYS A 170 -8.35 17.16 -5.24
CA LYS A 170 -8.25 18.41 -6.00
C LYS A 170 -6.81 18.94 -6.01
N TRP A 171 -6.18 18.96 -4.84
CA TRP A 171 -4.77 19.36 -4.71
C TRP A 171 -3.86 18.47 -5.56
N ALA A 172 -4.03 17.15 -5.53
CA ALA A 172 -3.21 16.21 -6.27
C ALA A 172 -3.34 16.39 -7.80
N LEU A 173 -4.55 16.65 -8.29
CA LEU A 173 -4.80 16.97 -9.70
C LEU A 173 -4.11 18.27 -10.11
N ASP A 174 -4.18 19.31 -9.29
CA ASP A 174 -3.59 20.60 -9.60
C ASP A 174 -2.06 20.57 -9.51
N GLU A 175 -1.52 19.87 -8.51
CA GLU A 175 -0.07 19.71 -8.34
C GLU A 175 0.54 18.88 -9.48
N SER A 176 -0.18 17.86 -9.96
CA SER A 176 0.29 17.03 -11.07
C SER A 176 0.40 17.79 -12.40
N LYS A 177 -0.29 18.92 -12.55
CA LYS A 177 -0.20 19.81 -13.73
C LYS A 177 1.01 20.75 -13.70
N LYS A 178 1.63 20.98 -12.54
CA LYS A 178 2.67 22.01 -12.36
C LYS A 178 4.04 21.62 -12.89
N GLY A 179 4.18 20.45 -13.50
CA GLY A 179 5.43 20.02 -14.15
C GLY A 179 5.18 18.88 -15.11
#